data_AF-A0A495IIC1-F1
#
_entry.id   AF-A0A495IIC1-F1
#
_cell.length_a   1.000
_cell.length_b   1.000
_cell.length_c   1.000
_cell.angle_alpha   90.00
_cell.angle_beta   90.00
_cell.angle_gamma   90.00
#
_symmetry.space_group_name_H-M   'P 1'
#
loop_
_entity.id
_entity.type
_entity.pdbx_description
1 polymer ?
#
loop_
_entity_poly.entity_id
_entity_poly.type
_entity_poly.pdbx_seq_one_letter_code
_entity_poly.pdbx_strand_id
1 'polypeptide(L)'
;MAPIRRELDIWPRTGFADQLWTEGWDPDDPDYPRESLDALLRTARRVSEMMSIAIAAERIDARRSSIRIMPQGASESGDVEVRVHSKLIDGGEVVGLLVPHGLESLAPEARAEVVLTVWTTALLRIAELRAWPDPAAVERAADVVRRQGFTLAFAGPEVPNPAGDRRMRVVGALHDDGFLRLQLEFRDSSAGDDGSLVTTPEFLGGSSVEAARRAIGGLRWLDDVLVGGEARAMPGLPSEIGVVRADARTGELSVDAAPPAPRSSAPVETAASSVGVRLWERPARYIELRLGGGGPMNGVPRQYVGEIARLGDVVSAEGPWRDWWLQAGATAVTVFWWYDAVKPGVRIRLGDEITGSFSRPVGSIEGGSAAAAMARDDFGAVLERIRSRLSLDAHPPLDA
;
A
#
# COMPACT_ATOMS: atom_id res chain seq x y z
N MET A 1 -0.77 -2.72 -28.36
CA MET A 1 -1.10 -1.43 -27.72
C MET A 1 -0.69 -1.55 -26.27
N ALA A 2 0.19 -0.67 -25.80
CA ALA A 2 0.64 -0.73 -24.41
C ALA A 2 -0.50 -0.30 -23.46
N PRO A 3 -0.55 -0.86 -22.25
CA PRO A 3 -1.63 -0.56 -21.32
C PRO A 3 -1.55 0.90 -20.86
N ILE A 4 -2.69 1.59 -20.87
CA ILE A 4 -2.79 2.92 -20.25
C ILE A 4 -2.60 2.74 -18.75
N ARG A 5 -1.72 3.55 -18.19
CA ARG A 5 -1.46 3.64 -16.76
C ARG A 5 -2.73 4.01 -15.98
N ARG A 6 -3.11 3.25 -14.95
CA ARG A 6 -4.41 3.43 -14.28
C ARG A 6 -4.38 3.38 -12.76
N GLU A 7 -3.43 2.67 -12.17
CA GLU A 7 -3.47 2.38 -10.74
C GLU A 7 -2.16 2.74 -10.06
N LEU A 8 -2.28 3.57 -9.02
CA LEU A 8 -1.21 3.94 -8.10
C LEU A 8 -1.71 3.61 -6.70
N ASP A 9 -0.99 2.76 -5.98
CA ASP A 9 -1.32 2.42 -4.60
C ASP A 9 -0.07 2.41 -3.72
N ILE A 10 -0.20 2.96 -2.51
CA ILE A 10 0.71 2.63 -1.41
C ILE A 10 0.06 1.45 -0.69
N TRP A 11 0.84 0.40 -0.43
CA TRP A 11 0.32 -0.81 0.21
C TRP A 11 0.63 -0.82 1.72
N PRO A 12 -0.33 -1.26 2.56
CA PRO A 12 -1.73 -1.47 2.21
C PRO A 12 -2.43 -0.14 1.88
N ARG A 13 -3.55 -0.19 1.17
CA ARG A 13 -4.23 1.05 0.71
C ARG A 13 -4.59 2.01 1.85
N THR A 14 -5.02 1.47 2.99
CA THR A 14 -5.47 2.25 4.17
C THR A 14 -5.18 1.59 5.50
N GLY A 15 -4.88 0.29 5.53
CA GLY A 15 -4.82 -0.50 6.76
C GLY A 15 -6.20 -0.77 7.38
N PHE A 16 -6.23 -0.98 8.69
CA PHE A 16 -7.45 -1.21 9.48
C PHE A 16 -8.16 0.12 9.79
N ALA A 17 -9.48 0.09 9.94
CA ALA A 17 -10.25 1.30 10.22
C ALA A 17 -9.97 1.84 11.63
N ASP A 18 -9.97 0.97 12.63
CA ASP A 18 -10.03 1.27 14.07
C ASP A 18 -8.72 1.05 14.82
N GLN A 19 -7.71 0.49 14.16
CA GLN A 19 -6.39 0.26 14.73
C GLN A 19 -5.28 0.64 13.76
N LEU A 20 -4.07 0.79 14.30
CA LEU A 20 -2.88 1.02 13.49
C LEU A 20 -2.60 -0.17 12.59
N TRP A 21 -2.06 0.09 11.41
CA TRP A 21 -1.50 -0.96 10.59
C TRP A 21 -0.22 -1.56 11.23
N THR A 22 -0.26 -2.86 11.52
CA THR A 22 0.85 -3.60 12.16
C THR A 22 1.27 -4.87 11.41
N GLU A 23 0.60 -5.23 10.32
CA GLU A 23 0.90 -6.46 9.58
C GLU A 23 2.14 -6.32 8.67
N GLY A 24 3.00 -7.34 8.71
CA GLY A 24 4.11 -7.54 7.77
C GLY A 24 5.50 -7.15 8.30
N TRP A 25 5.60 -6.58 9.49
CA TRP A 25 6.86 -6.09 10.08
C TRP A 25 6.91 -6.40 11.57
N ASP A 26 8.11 -6.48 12.15
CA ASP A 26 8.32 -6.89 13.54
C ASP A 26 7.49 -5.99 14.49
N PRO A 27 6.40 -6.51 15.08
CA PRO A 27 5.53 -5.74 15.95
C PRO A 27 6.20 -5.43 17.30
N ASP A 28 7.42 -5.91 17.52
CA ASP A 28 8.22 -5.60 18.71
C ASP A 28 9.37 -4.62 18.40
N ASP A 29 9.60 -4.23 17.14
CA ASP A 29 10.60 -3.22 16.77
C ASP A 29 10.16 -1.83 17.30
N PRO A 30 10.88 -1.25 18.29
CA PRO A 30 10.55 0.04 18.86
C PRO A 30 10.89 1.22 17.94
N ASP A 31 11.79 1.01 16.98
CA ASP A 31 12.23 2.05 16.04
C ASP A 31 11.34 2.10 14.78
N TYR A 32 10.36 1.18 14.67
CA TYR A 32 9.43 1.20 13.56
C TYR A 32 8.41 2.36 13.69
N PRO A 33 8.27 3.25 12.68
CA PRO A 33 7.49 4.47 12.76
C PRO A 33 5.99 4.22 12.54
N ARG A 34 5.34 3.44 13.42
CA ARG A 34 3.96 2.92 13.23
C ARG A 34 2.92 4.01 13.03
N GLU A 35 2.90 5.00 13.92
CA GLU A 35 1.93 6.10 13.86
C GLU A 35 2.16 6.93 12.59
N SER A 36 3.43 7.23 12.26
CA SER A 36 3.82 7.96 11.06
C SER A 36 3.42 7.22 9.79
N LEU A 37 3.62 5.90 9.75
CA LEU A 37 3.24 5.08 8.62
C LEU A 37 1.72 5.00 8.47
N ASP A 38 0.99 4.73 9.54
CA ASP A 38 -0.48 4.66 9.52
C ASP A 38 -1.09 5.98 9.02
N ALA A 39 -0.61 7.11 9.54
CA ALA A 39 -1.00 8.44 9.07
C ALA A 39 -0.69 8.63 7.57
N LEU A 40 0.51 8.24 7.12
CA LEU A 40 0.88 8.29 5.70
C LEU A 40 -0.06 7.45 4.84
N LEU A 41 -0.34 6.20 5.22
CA LEU A 41 -1.17 5.27 4.44
C LEU A 41 -2.61 5.79 4.29
N ARG A 42 -3.19 6.31 5.38
CA ARG A 42 -4.54 6.89 5.38
C ARG A 42 -4.63 8.11 4.46
N THR A 43 -3.74 9.09 4.65
CA THR A 43 -3.66 10.27 3.78
C THR A 43 -3.34 9.89 2.34
N ALA A 44 -2.48 8.88 2.14
CA ALA A 44 -2.08 8.47 0.81
C ALA A 44 -3.24 7.97 -0.03
N ARG A 45 -4.35 7.55 0.59
CA ARG A 45 -5.47 7.02 -0.15
C ARG A 45 -6.09 8.07 -1.07
N ARG A 46 -6.42 9.25 -0.56
CA ARG A 46 -6.99 10.34 -1.35
C ARG A 46 -6.05 10.81 -2.44
N VAL A 47 -4.77 10.97 -2.10
CA VAL A 47 -3.76 11.43 -3.05
C VAL A 47 -3.53 10.41 -4.16
N SER A 48 -3.41 9.12 -3.82
CA SER A 48 -3.14 8.05 -4.79
C SER A 48 -4.31 7.84 -5.76
N GLU A 49 -5.55 7.94 -5.28
CA GLU A 49 -6.74 7.87 -6.14
C GLU A 49 -6.81 9.08 -7.08
N MET A 50 -6.62 10.29 -6.57
CA MET A 50 -6.60 11.51 -7.39
C MET A 50 -5.49 11.46 -8.44
N MET A 51 -4.28 11.05 -8.03
CA MET A 51 -3.13 10.91 -8.94
C MET A 51 -3.37 9.83 -9.98
N SER A 52 -4.00 8.71 -9.61
CA SER A 52 -4.39 7.64 -10.56
C SER A 52 -5.34 8.16 -11.63
N ILE A 53 -6.36 8.94 -11.24
CA ILE A 53 -7.31 9.57 -12.17
C ILE A 53 -6.58 10.57 -13.09
N ALA A 54 -5.75 11.44 -12.53
CA ALA A 54 -5.03 12.46 -13.28
C ALA A 54 -4.04 11.85 -14.29
N ILE A 55 -3.24 10.86 -13.87
CA ILE A 55 -2.30 10.14 -14.75
C ILE A 55 -3.03 9.36 -15.87
N ALA A 56 -4.19 8.76 -15.56
CA ALA A 56 -4.99 8.08 -16.57
C ALA A 56 -5.51 9.05 -17.64
N ALA A 57 -5.84 10.29 -17.26
CA ALA A 57 -6.26 11.35 -18.17
C ALA A 57 -5.13 11.82 -19.10
N GLU A 58 -3.89 11.84 -18.61
CA GLU A 58 -2.69 12.12 -19.41
C GLU A 58 -2.34 10.99 -20.39
N ARG A 59 -2.98 9.81 -20.26
CA ARG A 59 -2.80 8.64 -21.14
C ARG A 59 -1.33 8.20 -21.27
N ILE A 60 -0.58 8.29 -20.17
CA ILE A 60 0.82 7.87 -20.14
C ILE A 60 0.93 6.41 -20.61
N ASP A 61 1.69 6.22 -21.68
CA ASP A 61 2.03 4.91 -22.20
C ASP A 61 3.05 4.25 -21.24
N ALA A 62 2.63 3.19 -20.58
CA ALA A 62 3.46 2.41 -19.69
C ALA A 62 3.33 0.93 -20.03
N ARG A 63 4.40 0.15 -19.80
CA ARG A 63 4.36 -1.31 -19.98
C ARG A 63 3.38 -2.01 -19.02
N ARG A 64 3.03 -1.37 -17.91
CA ARG A 64 2.20 -1.91 -16.83
C ARG A 64 1.16 -0.89 -16.37
N SER A 65 -0.01 -1.39 -16.00
CA SER A 65 -1.13 -0.58 -15.54
C SER A 65 -1.05 -0.15 -14.07
N SER A 66 -0.21 -0.80 -13.24
CA SER A 66 -0.09 -0.57 -11.78
C SER A 66 1.37 -0.45 -11.27
N ILE A 67 1.56 0.30 -10.18
CA ILE A 67 2.83 0.67 -9.50
C ILE A 67 2.39 0.71 -8.06
N ARG A 68 3.13 -0.05 -7.26
CA ARG A 68 2.89 -0.13 -5.84
C ARG A 68 4.06 0.47 -5.09
N ILE A 69 3.77 1.36 -4.17
CA ILE A 69 4.75 1.80 -3.17
C ILE A 69 4.59 0.90 -1.94
N MET A 70 5.70 0.33 -1.47
CA MET A 70 5.78 -0.55 -0.31
C MET A 70 6.58 0.16 0.79
N PRO A 71 5.98 0.40 1.97
CA PRO A 71 6.73 0.76 3.17
C PRO A 71 7.80 -0.28 3.47
N GLN A 72 9.01 0.17 3.80
CA GLN A 72 10.19 -0.68 4.07
C GLN A 72 10.83 -0.41 5.43
N GLY A 73 10.29 0.52 6.23
CA GLY A 73 10.78 0.82 7.59
C GLY A 73 11.00 2.30 7.86
N ALA A 74 11.81 2.57 8.89
CA ALA A 74 12.18 3.91 9.34
C ALA A 74 13.15 4.60 8.36
N SER A 75 12.96 5.90 8.18
CA SER A 75 13.94 6.78 7.53
C SER A 75 14.89 7.35 8.57
N GLU A 76 16.20 7.24 8.30
CA GLU A 76 17.25 7.83 9.14
C GLU A 76 17.46 9.33 8.87
N SER A 77 16.95 9.85 7.74
CA SER A 77 17.22 11.23 7.31
C SER A 77 16.27 12.27 7.88
N GLY A 78 15.18 11.85 8.52
CA GLY A 78 14.07 12.73 8.90
C GLY A 78 13.14 13.11 7.73
N ASP A 79 13.49 12.74 6.50
CA ASP A 79 12.65 12.89 5.31
C ASP A 79 12.01 11.56 4.90
N VAL A 80 10.95 11.61 4.09
CA VAL A 80 10.45 10.40 3.42
C VAL A 80 11.40 10.03 2.28
N GLU A 81 11.89 8.77 2.26
CA GLU A 81 12.82 8.30 1.24
C GLU A 81 12.13 7.41 0.22
N VAL A 82 12.26 7.76 -1.06
CA VAL A 82 11.68 7.02 -2.18
C VAL A 82 12.76 6.18 -2.86
N ARG A 83 12.57 4.87 -2.93
CA ARG A 83 13.51 3.91 -3.54
C ARG A 83 12.91 3.31 -4.80
N VAL A 84 13.34 3.79 -5.96
CA VAL A 84 12.89 3.23 -7.26
C VAL A 84 13.90 2.20 -7.75
N HIS A 85 13.41 0.98 -7.98
CA HIS A 85 14.22 -0.12 -8.44
C HIS A 85 14.48 -0.05 -9.96
N SER A 86 15.71 -0.36 -10.37
CA SER A 86 16.08 -0.37 -11.79
C SER A 86 15.40 -1.51 -12.57
N LYS A 87 14.97 -2.57 -11.87
CA LYS A 87 14.26 -3.73 -12.42
C LYS A 87 12.86 -3.85 -11.82
N LEU A 88 11.98 -4.56 -12.54
CA LEU A 88 10.66 -4.93 -12.05
C LEU A 88 10.77 -6.00 -10.95
N ILE A 89 9.94 -5.90 -9.92
CA ILE A 89 9.81 -6.91 -8.86
C ILE A 89 8.53 -7.70 -9.13
N ASP A 90 8.64 -9.03 -9.23
CA ASP A 90 7.54 -9.94 -9.59
C ASP A 90 6.78 -9.52 -10.87
N GLY A 91 7.51 -8.91 -11.82
CA GLY A 91 6.96 -8.42 -13.08
C GLY A 91 6.15 -7.13 -12.98
N GLY A 92 6.03 -6.53 -11.78
CA GLY A 92 5.42 -5.25 -11.51
C GLY A 92 6.43 -4.14 -11.20
N GLU A 93 5.97 -2.88 -11.24
CA GLU A 93 6.74 -1.77 -10.71
C GLU A 93 6.45 -1.67 -9.21
N VAL A 94 7.49 -1.88 -8.40
CA VAL A 94 7.43 -1.73 -6.96
C VAL A 94 8.44 -0.66 -6.57
N VAL A 95 8.07 0.20 -5.64
CA VAL A 95 8.90 1.30 -5.13
C VAL A 95 8.97 1.15 -3.61
N GLY A 96 10.17 1.18 -3.05
CA GLY A 96 10.36 1.20 -1.60
C GLY A 96 10.11 2.59 -1.01
N LEU A 97 9.59 2.63 0.21
CA LEU A 97 9.36 3.86 0.96
C LEU A 97 9.89 3.71 2.38
N LEU A 98 10.78 4.61 2.80
CA LEU A 98 11.14 4.76 4.20
C LEU A 98 10.44 5.98 4.79
N VAL A 99 9.87 5.83 5.97
CA VAL A 99 9.04 6.85 6.61
C VAL A 99 9.76 7.37 7.85
N PRO A 100 9.92 8.69 8.03
CA PRO A 100 10.50 9.24 9.26
C PRO A 100 9.47 9.25 10.38
N HIS A 101 9.94 9.28 11.63
CA HIS A 101 9.08 9.55 12.78
C HIS A 101 8.49 10.97 12.72
N GLY A 102 7.32 11.16 13.33
CA GLY A 102 6.67 12.46 13.48
C GLY A 102 5.83 12.89 12.28
N LEU A 103 5.71 12.09 11.22
CA LEU A 103 4.88 12.45 10.06
C LEU A 103 3.38 12.57 10.43
N GLU A 104 2.93 11.82 11.45
CA GLU A 104 1.59 11.88 12.01
C GLU A 104 1.25 13.25 12.61
N SER A 105 2.26 14.03 13.04
CA SER A 105 2.05 15.36 13.62
C SER A 105 1.81 16.45 12.57
N LEU A 106 1.99 16.15 11.28
CA LEU A 106 1.69 17.09 10.21
C LEU A 106 0.18 17.36 10.11
N ALA A 107 -0.17 18.58 9.69
CA ALA A 107 -1.54 18.87 9.26
C ALA A 107 -1.92 17.99 8.06
N PRO A 108 -3.20 17.57 7.94
CA PRO A 108 -3.68 16.73 6.83
C PRO A 108 -3.23 17.19 5.44
N GLU A 109 -3.30 18.49 5.16
CA GLU A 109 -2.93 19.07 3.86
C GLU A 109 -1.42 19.00 3.62
N ALA A 110 -0.61 19.28 4.64
CA ALA A 110 0.84 19.16 4.54
C ALA A 110 1.26 17.70 4.33
N ARG A 111 0.62 16.76 5.03
CA ARG A 111 0.83 15.33 4.84
C ARG A 111 0.42 14.88 3.43
N ALA A 112 -0.65 15.44 2.88
CA ALA A 112 -1.09 15.15 1.51
C ALA A 112 -0.09 15.67 0.46
N GLU A 113 0.50 16.85 0.65
CA GLU A 113 1.57 17.36 -0.23
C GLU A 113 2.82 16.47 -0.16
N VAL A 114 3.19 15.96 1.02
CA VAL A 114 4.27 14.97 1.16
C VAL A 114 3.97 13.72 0.32
N VAL A 115 2.76 13.16 0.41
CA VAL A 115 2.39 11.99 -0.40
C VAL A 115 2.38 12.31 -1.90
N LEU A 116 1.91 13.48 -2.30
CA LEU A 116 1.93 13.88 -3.70
C LEU A 116 3.38 13.98 -4.21
N THR A 117 4.28 14.52 -3.39
CA THR A 117 5.70 14.62 -3.70
C THR A 117 6.37 13.26 -3.77
N VAL A 118 6.00 12.31 -2.90
CA VAL A 118 6.42 10.90 -2.98
C VAL A 118 6.05 10.30 -4.33
N TRP A 119 4.78 10.44 -4.75
CA TRP A 119 4.33 9.92 -6.05
C TRP A 119 5.02 10.58 -7.23
N THR A 120 5.14 11.91 -7.20
CA THR A 120 5.79 12.68 -8.26
C THR A 120 7.26 12.27 -8.40
N THR A 121 7.98 12.16 -7.29
CA THR A 121 9.39 11.72 -7.24
C THR A 121 9.55 10.30 -7.79
N ALA A 122 8.70 9.37 -7.34
CA ALA A 122 8.72 7.99 -7.80
C ALA A 122 8.45 7.88 -9.31
N LEU A 123 7.40 8.55 -9.78
CA LEU A 123 6.96 8.48 -11.17
C LEU A 123 7.93 9.15 -12.13
N LEU A 124 8.53 10.30 -11.77
CA LEU A 124 9.56 10.93 -12.59
C LEU A 124 10.80 10.04 -12.72
N ARG A 125 11.22 9.40 -11.62
CA ARG A 125 12.35 8.46 -11.67
C ARG A 125 12.02 7.21 -12.50
N ILE A 126 10.79 6.69 -12.42
CA ILE A 126 10.34 5.58 -13.29
C ILE A 126 10.32 6.04 -14.74
N ALA A 127 9.79 7.24 -15.03
CA ALA A 127 9.73 7.80 -16.38
C ALA A 127 11.13 7.87 -17.01
N GLU A 128 12.14 8.31 -16.25
CA GLU A 128 13.53 8.29 -16.68
C GLU A 128 14.04 6.86 -16.93
N LEU A 129 13.93 5.97 -15.94
CA LEU A 129 14.45 4.60 -16.02
C LEU A 129 13.77 3.73 -17.09
N ARG A 130 12.55 4.10 -17.49
CA ARG A 130 11.76 3.39 -18.50
C ARG A 130 11.66 4.15 -19.82
N ALA A 131 12.33 5.30 -19.92
CA ALA A 131 12.29 6.20 -21.08
C ALA A 131 10.86 6.51 -21.54
N TRP A 132 10.00 6.95 -20.61
CA TRP A 132 8.67 7.43 -20.96
C TRP A 132 8.77 8.63 -21.90
N PRO A 133 7.89 8.71 -22.92
CA PRO A 133 7.99 9.74 -23.95
C PRO A 133 7.68 11.16 -23.43
N ASP A 134 6.88 11.28 -22.37
CA ASP A 134 6.48 12.56 -21.78
C ASP A 134 6.51 12.49 -20.25
N PRO A 135 7.68 12.70 -19.62
CA PRO A 135 7.78 12.78 -18.16
C PRO A 135 7.00 13.97 -17.56
N ALA A 136 6.80 15.06 -18.32
CA ALA A 136 6.09 16.25 -17.85
C ALA A 136 4.59 15.99 -17.61
N ALA A 137 4.04 14.90 -18.17
CA ALA A 137 2.70 14.41 -17.83
C ALA A 137 2.53 14.12 -16.33
N VAL A 138 3.60 13.69 -15.65
CA VAL A 138 3.57 13.44 -14.20
C VAL A 138 3.35 14.74 -13.43
N GLU A 139 4.05 15.81 -13.79
CA GLU A 139 3.93 17.12 -13.13
C GLU A 139 2.56 17.74 -13.39
N ARG A 140 2.05 17.66 -14.62
CA ARG A 140 0.68 18.13 -14.95
C ARG A 140 -0.38 17.40 -14.14
N ALA A 141 -0.24 16.08 -13.99
CA ALA A 141 -1.13 15.29 -13.16
C ALA A 141 -1.04 15.72 -11.68
N ALA A 142 0.15 15.97 -11.15
CA ALA A 142 0.33 16.46 -9.79
C ALA A 142 -0.31 17.83 -9.58
N ASP A 143 -0.19 18.74 -10.55
CA ASP A 143 -0.82 20.06 -10.49
C ASP A 143 -2.35 20.00 -10.51
N VAL A 144 -2.95 19.02 -11.19
CA VAL A 144 -4.40 18.75 -11.10
C VAL A 144 -4.78 18.40 -9.66
N VAL A 145 -4.01 17.51 -9.01
CA VAL A 145 -4.27 17.11 -7.62
C VAL A 145 -4.16 18.30 -6.66
N ARG A 146 -3.13 19.15 -6.82
CA ARG A 146 -2.96 20.38 -6.01
C ARG A 146 -4.11 21.36 -6.18
N ARG A 147 -4.53 21.62 -7.43
CA ARG A 147 -5.65 22.55 -7.71
C ARG A 147 -6.98 22.07 -7.10
N GLN A 148 -7.13 20.77 -6.88
CA GLN A 148 -8.29 20.18 -6.22
C GLN A 148 -8.19 20.20 -4.68
N GLY A 149 -7.11 20.75 -4.12
CA GLY A 149 -6.92 20.88 -2.67
C GLY A 149 -6.95 19.53 -1.94
N PHE A 150 -6.45 18.46 -2.59
CA PHE A 150 -6.45 17.09 -2.04
C PHE A 150 -7.83 16.57 -1.62
N THR A 151 -8.90 17.13 -2.19
CA THR A 151 -10.27 16.67 -1.95
C THR A 151 -10.74 15.83 -3.13
N LEU A 152 -10.92 14.53 -2.89
CA LEU A 152 -11.56 13.65 -3.85
C LEU A 152 -13.04 13.54 -3.53
N ALA A 153 -13.82 14.47 -4.05
CA ALA A 153 -15.28 14.41 -4.02
C ALA A 153 -15.79 13.47 -5.12
N PHE A 154 -16.89 12.81 -4.84
CA PHE A 154 -17.57 11.89 -5.72
C PHE A 154 -19.08 12.22 -5.71
N ALA A 155 -19.68 12.17 -6.90
CA ALA A 155 -21.12 12.22 -7.07
C ALA A 155 -21.53 11.15 -8.09
N GLY A 156 -22.52 10.33 -7.72
CA GLY A 156 -23.12 9.31 -8.56
C GLY A 156 -24.12 9.89 -9.56
N PRO A 157 -24.66 9.04 -10.44
CA PRO A 157 -25.79 9.44 -11.29
C PRO A 157 -27.04 9.71 -10.44
N GLU A 158 -27.91 10.58 -10.93
CA GLU A 158 -29.26 10.72 -10.39
C GLU A 158 -30.13 9.56 -10.85
N VAL A 159 -30.90 8.98 -9.92
CA VAL A 159 -31.81 7.87 -10.17
C VAL A 159 -33.22 8.28 -9.75
N PRO A 160 -34.18 8.40 -10.69
CA PRO A 160 -35.56 8.73 -10.36
C PRO A 160 -36.23 7.58 -9.59
N ASN A 161 -37.15 7.92 -8.68
CA ASN A 161 -38.02 6.93 -8.05
C ASN A 161 -39.09 6.42 -9.03
N PRO A 162 -39.83 5.34 -8.69
CA PRO A 162 -40.86 4.78 -9.58
C PRO A 162 -41.97 5.78 -9.96
N ALA A 163 -42.39 6.64 -9.01
CA ALA A 163 -43.36 7.70 -9.27
C ALA A 163 -42.82 8.86 -10.15
N GLY A 164 -41.50 8.98 -10.30
CA GLY A 164 -40.83 10.04 -11.07
C GLY A 164 -40.83 11.42 -10.39
N ASP A 165 -41.43 11.56 -9.22
CA ASP A 165 -41.52 12.81 -8.46
C ASP A 165 -40.29 13.08 -7.59
N ARG A 166 -39.37 12.11 -7.45
CA ARG A 166 -38.12 12.27 -6.69
C ARG A 166 -36.93 11.68 -7.41
N ARG A 167 -35.74 12.19 -7.06
CA ARG A 167 -34.47 11.66 -7.50
C ARG A 167 -33.57 11.41 -6.31
N MET A 168 -32.83 10.31 -6.37
CA MET A 168 -31.75 10.00 -5.44
C MET A 168 -30.41 10.18 -6.16
N ARG A 169 -29.41 10.68 -5.44
CA ARG A 169 -28.02 10.60 -5.84
C ARG A 169 -27.16 10.23 -4.65
N VAL A 170 -26.12 9.43 -4.87
CA VAL A 170 -25.10 9.21 -3.84
C VAL A 170 -24.00 10.23 -4.02
N VAL A 171 -23.63 10.92 -2.95
CA VAL A 171 -22.50 11.85 -2.91
C VAL A 171 -21.53 11.43 -1.83
N GLY A 172 -20.30 11.92 -1.88
CA GLY A 172 -19.34 11.66 -0.83
C GLY A 172 -17.95 12.22 -1.11
N ALA A 173 -17.05 12.01 -0.17
CA ALA A 173 -15.66 12.40 -0.30
C ALA A 173 -14.74 11.39 0.39
N LEU A 174 -13.49 11.32 -0.06
CA LEU A 174 -12.44 10.54 0.59
C LEU A 174 -11.76 11.42 1.64
N HIS A 175 -11.84 11.00 2.90
CA HIS A 175 -11.29 11.75 4.03
C HIS A 175 -9.82 11.39 4.27
N ASP A 176 -9.14 12.19 5.10
CA ASP A 176 -7.74 11.98 5.47
C ASP A 176 -7.52 10.70 6.28
N ASP A 177 -8.58 10.14 6.88
CA ASP A 177 -8.58 8.84 7.55
C ASP A 177 -8.49 7.65 6.57
N GLY A 178 -8.49 7.92 5.26
CA GLY A 178 -8.39 6.94 4.19
C GLY A 178 -9.74 6.38 3.73
N PHE A 179 -10.86 6.82 4.31
CA PHE A 179 -12.18 6.25 4.03
C PHE A 179 -13.13 7.21 3.34
N LEU A 180 -13.98 6.64 2.49
CA LEU A 180 -15.06 7.36 1.85
C LEU A 180 -16.20 7.56 2.84
N ARG A 181 -16.63 8.81 3.02
CA ARG A 181 -17.91 9.14 3.64
C ARG A 181 -18.92 9.38 2.53
N LEU A 182 -19.97 8.59 2.53
CA LEU A 182 -21.06 8.66 1.56
C LEU A 182 -22.32 9.18 2.24
N GLN A 183 -23.15 9.87 1.45
CA GLN A 183 -24.48 10.32 1.82
C GLN A 183 -25.43 10.05 0.65
N LEU A 184 -26.71 9.84 0.94
CA LEU A 184 -27.77 9.87 -0.06
C LEU A 184 -28.42 11.25 -0.04
N GLU A 185 -28.48 11.87 -1.21
CA GLU A 185 -29.23 13.09 -1.49
C GLU A 185 -30.54 12.72 -2.17
N PHE A 186 -31.66 13.22 -1.66
CA PHE A 186 -32.97 13.11 -2.26
C PHE A 186 -33.48 14.49 -2.65
N ARG A 187 -33.91 14.64 -3.90
CA ARG A 187 -34.48 15.89 -4.43
C ARG A 187 -35.87 15.65 -4.99
N ASP A 188 -36.75 16.62 -4.77
CA ASP A 188 -38.07 16.66 -5.42
C ASP A 188 -37.92 17.10 -6.89
N SER A 189 -38.38 16.26 -7.83
CA SER A 189 -38.32 16.54 -9.27
C SER A 189 -39.18 17.73 -9.68
N SER A 190 -40.22 18.05 -8.91
CA SER A 190 -41.21 19.08 -9.26
C SER A 190 -40.75 20.51 -8.91
N ALA A 191 -39.75 20.63 -8.03
CA ALA A 191 -39.35 21.90 -7.45
C ALA A 191 -38.17 22.59 -8.17
N GLY A 192 -37.68 22.02 -9.29
CA GLY A 192 -36.54 22.57 -10.03
C GLY A 192 -35.20 22.48 -9.27
N ASP A 193 -34.22 23.28 -9.66
CA ASP A 193 -32.88 23.29 -9.01
C ASP A 193 -32.91 23.79 -7.54
N ASP A 194 -33.96 24.54 -7.16
CA ASP A 194 -34.21 25.03 -5.79
C ASP A 194 -35.08 24.08 -4.94
N GLY A 195 -35.26 22.84 -5.40
CA GLY A 195 -36.06 21.85 -4.70
C GLY A 195 -35.54 21.50 -3.30
N SER A 196 -36.45 21.04 -2.44
CA SER A 196 -36.07 20.56 -1.12
C SER A 196 -35.08 19.40 -1.24
N LEU A 197 -33.93 19.59 -0.59
CA LEU A 197 -32.87 18.59 -0.49
C LEU A 197 -32.97 17.90 0.87
N VAL A 198 -33.21 16.59 0.85
CA VAL A 198 -33.13 15.73 2.04
C VAL A 198 -31.85 14.92 1.95
N THR A 199 -31.05 14.91 3.00
CA THR A 199 -29.78 14.18 3.07
C THR A 199 -29.80 13.17 4.20
N THR A 200 -29.21 12.01 3.99
CA THR A 200 -28.91 11.08 5.08
C THR A 200 -27.69 11.54 5.88
N PRO A 201 -27.51 11.05 7.12
CA PRO A 201 -26.20 11.05 7.77
C PRO A 201 -25.13 10.38 6.90
N GLU A 202 -23.86 10.67 7.21
CA GLU A 202 -22.74 9.99 6.57
C GLU A 202 -22.64 8.53 6.97
N PHE A 203 -22.31 7.69 6.01
CA PHE A 203 -21.93 6.29 6.23
C PHE A 203 -20.66 5.93 5.44
N LEU A 204 -20.00 4.85 5.85
CA LEU A 204 -18.74 4.44 5.23
C LEU A 204 -18.96 3.76 3.86
N GLY A 205 -18.21 4.20 2.86
CA GLY A 205 -18.24 3.71 1.48
C GLY A 205 -17.03 2.90 1.04
N GLY A 206 -16.23 2.40 2.00
CA GLY A 206 -14.95 1.74 1.74
C GLY A 206 -13.80 2.74 1.59
N SER A 207 -12.74 2.34 0.88
CA SER A 207 -11.54 3.17 0.69
C SER A 207 -11.24 3.52 -0.78
N SER A 208 -12.05 3.11 -1.77
CA SER A 208 -11.78 3.41 -3.19
C SER A 208 -12.99 3.95 -3.93
N VAL A 209 -12.77 4.86 -4.88
CA VAL A 209 -13.86 5.39 -5.72
C VAL A 209 -14.54 4.25 -6.49
N GLU A 210 -13.76 3.26 -6.92
CA GLU A 210 -14.30 2.08 -7.59
C GLU A 210 -15.16 1.23 -6.64
N ALA A 211 -14.75 1.04 -5.39
CA ALA A 211 -15.52 0.33 -4.38
C ALA A 211 -16.82 1.08 -4.06
N ALA A 212 -16.78 2.41 -3.93
CA ALA A 212 -17.99 3.20 -3.79
C ALA A 212 -18.89 3.06 -5.01
N ARG A 213 -18.38 3.17 -6.24
CA ARG A 213 -19.18 2.96 -7.46
C ARG A 213 -19.85 1.57 -7.47
N ARG A 214 -19.13 0.53 -7.06
CA ARG A 214 -19.67 -0.82 -6.93
C ARG A 214 -20.75 -0.92 -5.85
N ALA A 215 -20.54 -0.28 -4.69
CA ALA A 215 -21.52 -0.23 -3.62
C ALA A 215 -22.80 0.53 -4.03
N ILE A 216 -22.64 1.65 -4.74
CA ILE A 216 -23.74 2.48 -5.25
C ILE A 216 -24.57 1.74 -6.29
N GLY A 217 -23.93 0.95 -7.17
CA GLY A 217 -24.63 0.13 -8.15
C GLY A 217 -25.60 -0.88 -7.52
N GLY A 218 -25.46 -1.18 -6.23
CA GLY A 218 -26.39 -2.03 -5.48
C GLY A 218 -27.62 -1.31 -4.92
N LEU A 219 -27.59 0.03 -4.84
CA LEU A 219 -28.67 0.83 -4.26
C LEU A 219 -29.78 1.09 -5.28
N ARG A 220 -31.02 0.91 -4.83
CA ARG A 220 -32.22 1.11 -5.66
C ARG A 220 -33.38 1.57 -4.81
N TRP A 221 -34.34 2.22 -5.45
CA TRP A 221 -35.66 2.45 -4.88
C TRP A 221 -36.34 1.10 -4.62
N LEU A 222 -36.77 0.89 -3.37
CA LEU A 222 -37.57 -0.26 -2.95
C LEU A 222 -39.07 0.07 -3.09
N ASP A 223 -39.42 1.33 -2.87
CA ASP A 223 -40.72 1.93 -3.20
C ASP A 223 -40.53 3.44 -3.52
N ASP A 224 -41.60 4.24 -3.48
CA ASP A 224 -41.54 5.68 -3.82
C ASP A 224 -40.76 6.53 -2.81
N VAL A 225 -40.51 6.03 -1.60
CA VAL A 225 -39.86 6.75 -0.50
C VAL A 225 -38.67 6.00 0.11
N LEU A 226 -38.62 4.68 -0.01
CA LEU A 226 -37.59 3.85 0.58
C LEU A 226 -36.54 3.48 -0.45
N VAL A 227 -35.28 3.66 -0.10
CA VAL A 227 -34.12 3.18 -0.84
C VAL A 227 -33.45 2.08 -0.04
N GLY A 228 -32.94 1.06 -0.74
CA GLY A 228 -32.01 0.13 -0.12
C GLY A 228 -31.27 -0.76 -1.10
N GLY A 229 -30.27 -1.47 -0.57
CA GLY A 229 -29.44 -2.37 -1.36
C GLY A 229 -28.24 -2.90 -0.59
N GLU A 230 -27.54 -3.84 -1.22
CA GLU A 230 -26.24 -4.34 -0.75
C GLU A 230 -25.16 -3.31 -1.10
N ALA A 231 -24.63 -2.61 -0.10
CA ALA A 231 -23.43 -1.80 -0.23
C ALA A 231 -22.20 -2.70 -0.02
N ARG A 232 -21.62 -3.16 -1.13
CA ARG A 232 -20.38 -3.96 -1.11
C ARG A 232 -19.15 -3.06 -1.02
N ALA A 233 -18.90 -2.49 0.16
CA ALA A 233 -17.67 -1.76 0.40
C ALA A 233 -17.30 -1.74 1.88
N MET A 234 -16.62 -2.79 2.34
CA MET A 234 -16.03 -2.81 3.68
C MET A 234 -14.50 -2.93 3.54
N PRO A 235 -13.72 -2.01 4.11
CA PRO A 235 -12.26 -2.09 4.11
C PRO A 235 -11.76 -3.22 5.03
N GLY A 236 -10.63 -3.84 4.68
CA GLY A 236 -9.89 -4.73 5.59
C GLY A 236 -10.35 -6.19 5.65
N LEU A 237 -11.54 -6.53 5.17
CA LEU A 237 -12.02 -7.92 5.10
C LEU A 237 -12.67 -8.23 3.73
N PRO A 238 -12.36 -9.37 3.09
CA PRO A 238 -12.86 -9.69 1.74
C PRO A 238 -14.38 -9.90 1.57
N SER A 239 -15.23 -9.71 2.57
CA SER A 239 -16.58 -10.33 2.54
C SER A 239 -17.72 -9.66 3.30
N GLU A 240 -17.55 -8.51 3.94
CA GLU A 240 -18.68 -7.90 4.67
C GLU A 240 -19.55 -7.06 3.74
N ILE A 241 -20.80 -7.51 3.55
CA ILE A 241 -21.84 -6.85 2.78
C ILE A 241 -22.74 -6.12 3.77
N GLY A 242 -22.69 -4.78 3.78
CA GLY A 242 -23.64 -3.97 4.55
C GLY A 242 -24.93 -3.80 3.75
N VAL A 243 -26.09 -3.96 4.40
CA VAL A 243 -27.38 -3.56 3.80
C VAL A 243 -27.67 -2.14 4.25
N VAL A 244 -27.82 -1.24 3.28
CA VAL A 244 -28.19 0.16 3.51
C VAL A 244 -29.69 0.31 3.27
N ARG A 245 -30.39 1.01 4.15
CA ARG A 245 -31.78 1.44 3.96
C ARG A 245 -31.93 2.91 4.34
N ALA A 246 -32.62 3.69 3.52
CA ALA A 246 -32.86 5.10 3.78
C ALA A 246 -34.27 5.55 3.38
N ASP A 247 -34.88 6.40 4.21
CA ASP A 247 -36.15 7.05 3.92
C ASP A 247 -35.92 8.42 3.27
N ALA A 248 -36.43 8.61 2.05
CA ALA A 248 -36.24 9.80 1.24
C ALA A 248 -37.08 11.02 1.70
N ARG A 249 -38.00 10.86 2.64
CA ARG A 249 -38.75 11.97 3.26
C ARG A 249 -38.02 12.51 4.47
N THR A 250 -37.48 11.64 5.31
CA THR A 250 -36.89 12.01 6.60
C THR A 250 -35.37 12.08 6.56
N GLY A 251 -34.73 11.40 5.61
CA GLY A 251 -33.28 11.20 5.59
C GLY A 251 -32.81 10.15 6.62
N GLU A 252 -33.73 9.44 7.28
CA GLU A 252 -33.38 8.40 8.24
C GLU A 252 -32.61 7.27 7.54
N LEU A 253 -31.51 6.82 8.15
CA LEU A 253 -30.57 5.86 7.59
C LEU A 253 -30.38 4.69 8.56
N SER A 254 -30.43 3.47 8.03
CA SER A 254 -30.09 2.24 8.73
C SER A 254 -29.04 1.45 7.95
N VAL A 255 -28.02 0.94 8.67
CA VAL A 255 -26.93 0.11 8.12
C VAL A 255 -26.77 -1.12 9.00
N ASP A 256 -27.13 -2.30 8.48
CA ASP A 256 -27.25 -3.54 9.29
C ASP A 256 -25.90 -4.09 9.82
N ALA A 257 -24.77 -3.60 9.30
CA ALA A 257 -23.42 -3.96 9.74
C ALA A 257 -22.50 -2.74 9.62
N ALA A 258 -22.63 -1.78 10.55
CA ALA A 258 -21.77 -0.60 10.55
C ALA A 258 -20.31 -1.02 10.82
N PRO A 259 -19.36 -0.71 9.92
CA PRO A 259 -17.95 -0.92 10.20
C PRO A 259 -17.52 -0.14 11.46
N PRO A 260 -16.46 -0.60 12.15
CA PRO A 260 -15.95 0.13 13.28
C PRO A 260 -15.57 1.56 12.85
N ALA A 261 -15.83 2.52 13.73
CA ALA A 261 -15.57 3.92 13.45
C ALA A 261 -14.06 4.10 13.15
N PRO A 262 -13.71 4.75 12.03
CA PRO A 262 -12.32 5.03 11.74
C PRO A 262 -11.67 5.80 12.88
N ARG A 263 -10.45 5.40 13.20
CA ARG A 263 -9.64 6.08 14.21
C ARG A 263 -9.49 7.55 13.79
N SER A 264 -9.92 8.45 14.66
CA SER A 264 -9.73 9.88 14.43
C SER A 264 -8.24 10.20 14.52
N SER A 265 -7.68 10.74 13.46
CA SER A 265 -6.41 11.45 13.53
C SER A 265 -6.67 12.75 14.30
N ALA A 266 -6.40 12.74 15.60
CA ALA A 266 -6.54 13.94 16.43
C ALA A 266 -5.72 15.08 15.79
N PRO A 267 -6.29 16.28 15.61
CA PRO A 267 -5.52 17.41 15.12
C PRO A 267 -4.45 17.75 16.17
N VAL A 268 -3.19 17.51 15.82
CA VAL A 268 -2.07 17.94 16.65
C VAL A 268 -1.77 19.39 16.28
N GLU A 269 -2.21 20.33 17.11
CA GLU A 269 -1.76 21.72 17.06
C GLU A 269 -0.33 21.80 17.60
N THR A 270 0.70 21.31 16.89
CA THR A 270 2.09 21.74 17.21
C THR A 270 3.17 21.43 16.16
N ALA A 271 4.06 22.43 16.06
CA ALA A 271 5.38 22.52 15.42
C ALA A 271 5.48 22.33 13.89
N ALA A 272 6.04 23.36 13.25
CA ALA A 272 6.44 23.40 11.84
C ALA A 272 7.65 22.47 11.56
N SER A 273 7.52 21.18 11.86
CA SER A 273 8.48 20.20 11.36
C SER A 273 8.28 20.09 9.85
N SER A 274 9.29 20.47 9.07
CA SER A 274 9.29 20.26 7.63
C SER A 274 9.78 18.84 7.36
N VAL A 275 8.85 17.92 7.10
CA VAL A 275 9.19 16.61 6.55
C VAL A 275 9.32 16.77 5.04
N GLY A 276 10.51 16.55 4.49
CA GLY A 276 10.77 16.55 3.07
C GLY A 276 10.53 15.19 2.42
N VAL A 277 10.73 15.16 1.11
CA VAL A 277 10.81 13.92 0.32
C VAL A 277 12.11 13.92 -0.43
N ARG A 278 12.85 12.82 -0.36
CA ARG A 278 14.09 12.65 -1.12
C ARG A 278 14.06 11.36 -1.93
N LEU A 279 14.60 11.43 -3.14
CA LEU A 279 14.91 10.24 -3.90
C LEU A 279 16.16 9.61 -3.29
N TRP A 280 16.06 8.34 -2.91
CA TRP A 280 17.23 7.57 -2.49
C TRP A 280 18.04 7.22 -3.73
N GLU A 281 19.23 7.82 -3.85
CA GLU A 281 20.18 7.49 -4.91
C GLU A 281 21.05 6.32 -4.49
N ARG A 282 21.08 5.30 -5.35
CA ARG A 282 21.92 4.12 -5.13
C ARG A 282 23.39 4.54 -5.10
N PRO A 283 24.13 4.33 -3.98
CA PRO A 283 25.57 4.57 -3.95
C PRO A 283 26.30 3.73 -5.01
N ALA A 284 27.42 4.24 -5.54
CA ALA A 284 28.21 3.53 -6.56
C ALA A 284 28.67 2.12 -6.14
N ARG A 285 28.78 1.88 -4.82
CA ARG A 285 29.07 0.57 -4.22
C ARG A 285 27.88 0.07 -3.41
N TYR A 286 26.78 -0.22 -4.08
CA TYR A 286 25.56 -0.73 -3.45
C TYR A 286 25.10 -2.03 -4.09
N ILE A 287 24.74 -2.98 -3.24
CA ILE A 287 24.09 -4.22 -3.62
C ILE A 287 22.71 -4.22 -3.00
N GLU A 288 21.72 -4.49 -3.83
CA GLU A 288 20.35 -4.64 -3.37
C GLU A 288 20.16 -6.04 -2.81
N LEU A 289 19.93 -6.14 -1.51
CA LEU A 289 19.59 -7.40 -0.86
C LEU A 289 18.08 -7.48 -0.73
N ARG A 290 17.50 -8.53 -1.29
CA ARG A 290 16.07 -8.84 -1.20
C ARG A 290 15.92 -10.17 -0.49
N LEU A 291 15.35 -10.14 0.70
CA LEU A 291 15.12 -11.33 1.50
C LEU A 291 13.61 -11.48 1.66
N GLY A 292 13.06 -12.62 1.27
CA GLY A 292 11.61 -12.79 1.32
C GLY A 292 11.16 -14.25 1.25
N GLY A 293 9.98 -14.52 1.78
CA GLY A 293 9.35 -15.83 1.71
C GLY A 293 8.23 -15.86 0.70
N GLY A 294 8.02 -17.03 0.08
CA GLY A 294 6.82 -17.34 -0.68
C GLY A 294 6.00 -18.43 -0.01
N GLY A 295 4.68 -18.26 0.00
CA GLY A 295 3.71 -19.30 0.38
C GLY A 295 3.12 -19.18 1.80
N PRO A 296 2.15 -20.03 2.13
CA PRO A 296 1.48 -20.01 3.42
C PRO A 296 2.47 -20.35 4.54
N MET A 297 2.56 -19.49 5.56
CA MET A 297 3.38 -19.71 6.77
C MET A 297 2.66 -20.56 7.83
N ASN A 298 1.49 -21.12 7.47
CA ASN A 298 0.63 -21.87 8.38
C ASN A 298 1.38 -23.08 8.95
N GLY A 299 1.66 -23.05 10.26
CA GLY A 299 2.33 -24.14 10.98
C GLY A 299 3.86 -24.05 11.03
N VAL A 300 4.48 -23.02 10.44
CA VAL A 300 5.94 -22.80 10.61
C VAL A 300 6.20 -22.34 12.05
N PRO A 301 7.10 -22.99 12.81
CA PRO A 301 7.45 -22.55 14.16
C PRO A 301 7.97 -21.11 14.18
N ARG A 302 7.49 -20.29 15.13
CA ARG A 302 7.89 -18.87 15.25
C ARG A 302 9.39 -18.69 15.38
N GLN A 303 10.07 -19.60 16.08
CA GLN A 303 11.52 -19.57 16.27
C GLN A 303 12.29 -19.75 14.95
N TYR A 304 11.75 -20.53 14.01
CA TYR A 304 12.35 -20.66 12.67
C TYR A 304 12.23 -19.34 11.90
N VAL A 305 11.03 -18.77 11.86
CA VAL A 305 10.77 -17.50 11.14
C VAL A 305 11.55 -16.34 11.75
N GLY A 306 11.55 -16.23 13.08
CA GLY A 306 12.30 -15.20 13.80
C GLY A 306 13.79 -15.31 13.55
N GLU A 307 14.35 -16.52 13.50
CA GLU A 307 15.76 -16.70 13.17
C GLU A 307 16.07 -16.38 11.70
N ILE A 308 15.21 -16.73 10.74
CA ILE A 308 15.38 -16.32 9.33
C ILE A 308 15.35 -14.79 9.19
N ALA A 309 14.45 -14.10 9.90
CA ALA A 309 14.39 -12.64 9.92
C ALA A 309 15.68 -12.04 10.49
N ARG A 310 16.11 -12.50 11.68
CA ARG A 310 17.36 -12.07 12.33
C ARG A 310 18.57 -12.29 11.42
N LEU A 311 18.68 -13.46 10.78
CA LEU A 311 19.76 -13.76 9.83
C LEU A 311 19.72 -12.84 8.63
N GLY A 312 18.52 -12.47 8.19
CA GLY A 312 18.34 -11.49 7.14
C GLY A 312 18.89 -10.12 7.49
N ASP A 313 18.66 -9.66 8.73
CA ASP A 313 19.22 -8.42 9.24
C ASP A 313 20.76 -8.50 9.31
N VAL A 314 21.30 -9.60 9.84
CA VAL A 314 22.74 -9.84 9.92
C VAL A 314 23.41 -9.75 8.55
N VAL A 315 22.88 -10.45 7.53
CA VAL A 315 23.50 -10.43 6.19
C VAL A 315 23.22 -9.16 5.40
N SER A 316 22.25 -8.37 5.85
CA SER A 316 21.93 -7.05 5.29
C SER A 316 22.68 -5.91 5.98
N ALA A 317 23.35 -6.20 7.10
CA ALA A 317 24.10 -5.23 7.85
C ALA A 317 25.26 -4.63 7.04
N GLU A 318 25.57 -3.37 7.34
CA GLU A 318 26.74 -2.68 6.83
C GLU A 318 28.05 -3.35 7.28
N GLY A 319 29.17 -3.00 6.63
CA GLY A 319 30.50 -3.48 7.00
C GLY A 319 30.84 -4.85 6.38
N PRO A 320 31.30 -5.85 7.15
CA PRO A 320 31.86 -7.09 6.58
C PRO A 320 30.93 -7.84 5.63
N TRP A 321 29.62 -7.86 5.92
CA TRP A 321 28.63 -8.50 5.07
C TRP A 321 28.44 -7.76 3.74
N ARG A 322 28.35 -6.43 3.78
CA ARG A 322 28.32 -5.61 2.57
C ARG A 322 29.56 -5.80 1.71
N ASP A 323 30.75 -5.80 2.32
CA ASP A 323 32.00 -6.02 1.60
C ASP A 323 32.03 -7.42 0.95
N TRP A 324 31.55 -8.44 1.65
CA TRP A 324 31.45 -9.79 1.11
C TRP A 324 30.50 -9.87 -0.10
N TRP A 325 29.34 -9.22 0.00
CA TRP A 325 28.43 -9.13 -1.15
C TRP A 325 29.07 -8.37 -2.32
N LEU A 326 29.81 -7.29 -2.07
CA LEU A 326 30.47 -6.51 -3.12
C LEU A 326 31.48 -7.35 -3.92
N GLN A 327 32.13 -8.33 -3.29
CA GLN A 327 33.00 -9.29 -3.99
C GLN A 327 32.24 -10.17 -4.98
N ALA A 328 30.94 -10.43 -4.73
CA ALA A 328 30.10 -11.23 -5.60
C ALA A 328 29.86 -10.58 -6.97
N GLY A 329 30.15 -9.28 -7.13
CA GLY A 329 30.04 -8.54 -8.39
C GLY A 329 28.62 -8.42 -8.94
N ALA A 330 27.62 -8.79 -8.14
CA ALA A 330 26.21 -8.72 -8.53
C ALA A 330 25.62 -7.35 -8.25
N THR A 331 24.61 -6.96 -9.03
CA THR A 331 23.87 -5.69 -8.80
C THR A 331 22.76 -5.83 -7.76
N ALA A 332 22.37 -7.07 -7.47
CA ALA A 332 21.37 -7.45 -6.50
C ALA A 332 21.60 -8.92 -6.07
N VAL A 333 21.19 -9.25 -4.86
CA VAL A 333 21.07 -10.61 -4.36
C VAL A 333 19.68 -10.78 -3.80
N THR A 334 19.02 -11.84 -4.21
CA THR A 334 17.72 -12.20 -3.70
C THR A 334 17.76 -13.58 -3.10
N VAL A 335 17.34 -13.71 -1.83
CA VAL A 335 17.20 -14.99 -1.15
C VAL A 335 15.74 -15.24 -0.83
N PHE A 336 15.20 -16.33 -1.38
CA PHE A 336 13.82 -16.75 -1.13
C PHE A 336 13.70 -18.07 -0.38
N TRP A 337 12.66 -18.21 0.42
CA TRP A 337 12.32 -19.48 1.06
C TRP A 337 10.90 -19.95 0.77
N TRP A 338 10.74 -21.27 0.69
CA TRP A 338 9.48 -21.92 0.35
C TRP A 338 9.13 -23.02 1.36
N TYR A 339 7.95 -22.92 1.96
CA TYR A 339 7.51 -23.87 2.99
C TYR A 339 6.62 -25.02 2.48
N ASP A 340 6.03 -24.84 1.30
CA ASP A 340 5.14 -25.83 0.64
C ASP A 340 5.93 -26.78 -0.29
N ALA A 341 7.16 -27.09 0.09
CA ALA A 341 8.02 -27.96 -0.70
C ALA A 341 7.82 -29.43 -0.34
N VAL A 342 7.98 -30.33 -1.32
CA VAL A 342 7.91 -31.78 -1.09
C VAL A 342 9.11 -32.30 -0.29
N LYS A 343 10.28 -31.66 -0.44
CA LYS A 343 11.52 -32.03 0.27
C LYS A 343 12.43 -30.82 0.49
N PRO A 344 13.33 -30.88 1.48
CA PRO A 344 14.34 -29.85 1.66
C PRO A 344 15.25 -29.70 0.43
N GLY A 345 15.70 -28.48 0.14
CA GLY A 345 16.67 -28.26 -0.93
C GLY A 345 17.09 -26.81 -1.09
N VAL A 346 18.28 -26.63 -1.68
CA VAL A 346 18.86 -25.31 -2.00
C VAL A 346 19.07 -25.19 -3.52
N ARG A 347 18.75 -24.03 -4.07
CA ARG A 347 18.95 -23.69 -5.48
C ARG A 347 19.56 -22.30 -5.60
N ILE A 348 20.58 -22.16 -6.44
CA ILE A 348 21.19 -20.87 -6.79
C ILE A 348 21.11 -20.67 -8.30
N ARG A 349 20.75 -19.46 -8.72
CA ARG A 349 20.85 -18.96 -10.08
C ARG A 349 21.80 -17.76 -10.10
N LEU A 350 22.70 -17.73 -11.07
CA LEU A 350 23.66 -16.65 -11.27
C LEU A 350 23.34 -15.89 -12.56
N GLY A 351 23.51 -14.58 -12.52
CA GLY A 351 23.37 -13.63 -13.61
C GLY A 351 23.73 -12.23 -13.11
N ASP A 352 23.17 -11.18 -13.69
CA ASP A 352 23.31 -9.80 -13.17
C ASP A 352 22.80 -9.64 -11.73
N GLU A 353 21.92 -10.55 -11.32
CA GLU A 353 21.40 -10.75 -9.97
C GLU A 353 21.69 -12.19 -9.55
N ILE A 354 22.09 -12.36 -8.29
CA ILE A 354 22.22 -13.67 -7.66
C ILE A 354 20.87 -14.01 -7.04
N THR A 355 20.27 -15.12 -7.44
CA THR A 355 19.05 -15.61 -6.79
C THR A 355 19.36 -16.90 -6.06
N GLY A 356 19.34 -16.84 -4.73
CA GLY A 356 19.35 -18.00 -3.86
C GLY A 356 17.94 -18.37 -3.43
N SER A 357 17.67 -19.66 -3.28
CA SER A 357 16.46 -20.10 -2.62
C SER A 357 16.68 -21.38 -1.85
N PHE A 358 16.01 -21.51 -0.71
CA PHE A 358 15.85 -22.79 -0.03
C PHE A 358 14.39 -23.18 0.07
N SER A 359 14.16 -24.47 0.24
CA SER A 359 12.84 -25.09 0.32
C SER A 359 12.85 -25.98 1.55
N ARG A 360 11.81 -25.90 2.39
CA ARG A 360 11.67 -26.75 3.58
C ARG A 360 10.20 -27.05 3.86
N PRO A 361 9.76 -28.33 3.81
CA PRO A 361 8.40 -28.70 4.17
C PRO A 361 8.08 -28.28 5.61
N VAL A 362 6.94 -27.62 5.85
CA VAL A 362 6.51 -27.18 7.20
C VAL A 362 6.59 -28.32 8.22
N GLY A 363 6.05 -29.49 7.87
CA GLY A 363 6.04 -30.66 8.77
C GLY A 363 7.41 -31.25 9.09
N SER A 364 8.48 -30.76 8.44
CA SER A 364 9.87 -31.17 8.73
C SER A 364 10.59 -30.20 9.68
N ILE A 365 9.95 -29.11 10.11
CA ILE A 365 10.57 -28.12 11.01
C ILE A 365 10.27 -28.52 12.45
N GLU A 366 11.31 -28.87 13.19
CA GLU A 366 11.19 -29.14 14.62
C GLU A 366 10.86 -27.84 15.39
N GLY A 367 10.16 -27.94 16.51
CA GLY A 367 9.82 -26.79 17.36
C GLY A 367 10.96 -26.37 18.28
N GLY A 368 10.80 -25.23 18.95
CA GLY A 368 11.73 -24.77 20.00
C GLY A 368 13.08 -24.30 19.45
N SER A 369 14.17 -24.59 20.18
CA SER A 369 15.52 -24.16 19.79
C SER A 369 16.06 -24.89 18.55
N ALA A 370 15.59 -26.11 18.28
CA ALA A 370 15.93 -26.85 17.06
C ALA A 370 15.46 -26.11 15.80
N ALA A 371 14.30 -25.47 15.86
CA ALA A 371 13.77 -24.64 14.78
C ALA A 371 14.76 -23.54 14.33
N ALA A 372 15.34 -22.81 15.28
CA ALA A 372 16.30 -21.75 14.98
C ALA A 372 17.62 -22.32 14.42
N ALA A 373 18.11 -23.44 14.96
CA ALA A 373 19.29 -24.11 14.40
C ALA A 373 19.07 -24.52 12.94
N MET A 374 17.90 -25.08 12.62
CA MET A 374 17.55 -25.48 11.25
C MET A 374 17.48 -24.27 10.29
N ALA A 375 16.96 -23.13 10.76
CA ALA A 375 16.95 -21.89 9.99
C ALA A 375 18.37 -21.42 9.63
N ARG A 376 19.31 -21.47 10.60
CA ARG A 376 20.74 -21.17 10.36
C ARG A 376 21.36 -22.12 9.35
N ASP A 377 21.10 -23.41 9.47
CA ASP A 377 21.63 -24.42 8.56
C ASP A 377 21.14 -24.20 7.12
N ASP A 378 19.85 -23.90 6.93
CA ASP A 378 19.29 -23.65 5.60
C ASP A 378 19.81 -22.37 4.97
N PHE A 379 19.81 -21.28 5.73
CA PHE A 379 20.30 -19.99 5.25
C PHE A 379 21.80 -20.06 4.96
N GLY A 380 22.58 -20.65 5.87
CA GLY A 380 24.00 -20.93 5.69
C GLY A 380 24.28 -21.80 4.47
N ALA A 381 23.45 -22.82 4.21
CA ALA A 381 23.60 -23.65 3.01
C ALA A 381 23.39 -22.85 1.72
N VAL A 382 22.50 -21.83 1.70
CA VAL A 382 22.38 -20.90 0.56
C VAL A 382 23.67 -20.08 0.40
N LEU A 383 24.15 -19.47 1.48
CA LEU A 383 25.35 -18.61 1.44
C LEU A 383 26.59 -19.39 1.02
N GLU A 384 26.79 -20.59 1.56
CA GLU A 384 27.88 -21.49 1.20
C GLU A 384 27.80 -21.92 -0.27
N ARG A 385 26.58 -22.15 -0.78
CA ARG A 385 26.37 -22.46 -2.20
C ARG A 385 26.69 -21.28 -3.10
N ILE A 386 26.33 -20.05 -2.70
CA ILE A 386 26.72 -18.81 -3.41
C ILE A 386 28.24 -18.69 -3.41
N ARG A 387 28.87 -18.79 -2.22
CA ARG A 387 30.32 -18.72 -2.02
C ARG A 387 31.05 -19.68 -2.95
N SER A 388 30.67 -20.96 -2.92
CA SER A 388 31.28 -22.01 -3.73
C SER A 388 31.12 -21.74 -5.23
N ARG A 389 29.93 -21.30 -5.67
CA ARG A 389 29.63 -21.09 -7.10
C ARG A 389 30.30 -19.85 -7.69
N LEU A 390 30.59 -18.85 -6.87
CA LEU A 390 31.25 -17.60 -7.27
C LEU A 390 32.72 -17.54 -6.85
N SER A 391 33.23 -18.58 -6.17
CA SER A 391 34.60 -18.62 -5.65
C SER A 391 34.93 -17.43 -4.73
N LEU A 392 33.98 -17.07 -3.86
CA LEU A 392 34.15 -15.99 -2.88
C LEU A 392 34.94 -16.48 -1.66
N ASP A 393 35.52 -15.52 -0.95
CA ASP A 393 36.10 -15.74 0.37
C ASP A 393 35.05 -16.23 1.37
N ALA A 394 35.49 -16.71 2.53
CA ALA A 394 34.59 -17.08 3.61
C ALA A 394 33.67 -15.90 3.97
N HIS A 395 32.37 -16.17 4.08
CA HIS A 395 31.42 -15.15 4.52
C HIS A 395 31.64 -14.83 6.01
N PRO A 396 31.30 -13.62 6.47
CA PRO A 396 31.32 -13.31 7.90
C PRO A 396 30.42 -14.26 8.71
N PRO A 397 30.62 -14.40 10.03
CA PRO A 397 29.79 -15.28 10.86
C PRO A 397 28.33 -14.80 10.92
N LEU A 398 27.40 -15.75 11.06
CA LEU A 398 25.96 -15.49 11.19
C LEU A 398 25.51 -15.20 12.64
N ASP A 399 26.42 -15.37 13.60
CA ASP A 399 26.16 -15.22 15.03
C ASP A 399 26.39 -13.78 15.55
N ALA A 400 26.58 -12.83 14.63
CA ALA A 400 26.85 -11.43 14.96
C ALA A 400 25.68 -10.74 15.67
#